data_AF-A0A7K2VFQ5-F1
#
_entry.id   AF-A0A7K2VFQ5-F1
#
_cell.length_a   1.000
_cell.length_b   1.000
_cell.length_c   1.000
_cell.angle_alpha   90.00
_cell.angle_beta   90.00
_cell.angle_gamma   90.00
#
_symmetry.space_group_name_H-M   'P 1'
#
loop_
_entity.id
_entity.type
_entity.pdbx_description
1 polymer ?
#
loop_
_entity_poly.entity_id
_entity_poly.type
_entity_poly.pdbx_seq_one_letter_code
_entity_poly.pdbx_strand_id
1 'polypeptide(L)'
;AASFGGGQPQQAQAFGQGAPQGAPAPQQQAPAADFSPFWFAVPVTRPLFAEDGSPSPVAELAPGTWYLAVEQRGAALLAQTQDGRRGVLQDTSGIQRG
;
A
#
# COMPACT_ATOMS: atom_id res chain seq x y z
N ALA A 1 10.62 48.04 -39.77
CA ALA A 1 9.61 47.03 -39.40
C ALA A 1 8.75 47.60 -38.26
N ALA A 2 7.46 47.27 -38.28
CA ALA A 2 6.37 47.63 -37.36
C ALA A 2 6.74 47.51 -35.85
N SER A 3 6.31 48.44 -34.96
CA SER A 3 5.09 48.42 -34.08
C SER A 3 4.93 47.10 -33.28
N PHE A 4 4.51 47.02 -32.01
CA PHE A 4 3.31 47.55 -31.32
C PHE A 4 3.54 47.43 -29.79
N GLY A 5 3.17 48.42 -28.96
CA GLY A 5 1.90 48.46 -28.19
C GLY A 5 1.99 47.61 -26.91
N GLY A 6 2.01 48.12 -25.67
CA GLY A 6 1.11 49.11 -25.08
C GLY A 6 0.09 48.38 -24.19
N GLY A 7 0.07 48.66 -22.88
CA GLY A 7 -1.04 48.29 -21.99
C GLY A 7 -0.66 47.66 -20.65
N GLN A 8 -0.52 48.49 -19.61
CA GLN A 8 -0.78 48.07 -18.22
C GLN A 8 -2.27 47.73 -18.05
N PRO A 9 -2.57 46.83 -17.10
CA PRO A 9 -3.60 47.13 -16.12
C PRO A 9 -3.11 46.90 -14.68
N GLN A 10 -2.94 48.03 -13.98
CA GLN A 10 -3.64 48.40 -12.75
C GLN A 10 -4.22 47.30 -11.82
N GLN A 11 -3.88 47.47 -10.53
CA GLN A 11 -4.68 47.27 -9.30
C GLN A 11 -5.07 45.84 -8.84
N ALA A 12 -4.52 45.45 -7.69
CA ALA A 12 -5.31 45.38 -6.44
C ALA A 12 -4.39 45.06 -5.25
N GLN A 13 -4.14 46.06 -4.40
CA GLN A 13 -3.69 45.86 -3.03
C GLN A 13 -4.89 45.36 -2.21
N ALA A 14 -4.77 44.21 -1.55
CA ALA A 14 -5.68 43.82 -0.48
C ALA A 14 -4.92 43.10 0.63
N PHE A 15 -4.84 43.83 1.73
CA PHE A 15 -4.38 43.52 3.07
C PHE A 15 -5.22 42.41 3.73
N GLY A 16 -4.58 41.54 4.52
CA GLY A 16 -5.26 40.57 5.42
C GLY A 16 -4.31 39.42 5.78
N GLN A 17 -3.50 39.53 6.84
CA GLN A 17 -3.84 39.13 8.22
C GLN A 17 -4.30 37.68 8.36
N GLY A 18 -3.52 36.90 9.11
CA GLY A 18 -3.92 35.62 9.69
C GLY A 18 -3.35 34.42 8.95
N ALA A 19 -2.17 33.96 9.35
CA ALA A 19 -1.83 32.55 9.25
C ALA A 19 -2.15 31.92 10.60
N PRO A 20 -3.28 31.23 10.75
CA PRO A 20 -3.51 30.46 11.94
C PRO A 20 -3.41 28.97 11.58
N GLN A 21 -2.75 28.25 12.48
CA GLN A 21 -2.79 26.81 12.69
C GLN A 21 -2.31 25.91 11.53
N GLY A 22 -1.14 25.30 11.75
CA GLY A 22 -0.72 24.09 11.05
C GLY A 22 -1.79 23.01 11.21
N ALA A 23 -2.53 22.77 10.13
CA ALA A 23 -3.27 21.54 9.95
C ALA A 23 -2.25 20.38 9.89
N PRO A 24 -2.51 19.24 10.54
CA PRO A 24 -1.70 18.05 10.32
C PRO A 24 -1.82 17.69 8.85
N ALA A 25 -0.70 17.77 8.12
CA ALA A 25 -0.62 17.26 6.77
C ALA A 25 -1.14 15.81 6.79
N PRO A 26 -2.00 15.41 5.82
CA PRO A 26 -2.32 14.01 5.66
C PRO A 26 -1.00 13.29 5.47
N GLN A 27 -0.69 12.38 6.40
CA GLN A 27 0.49 11.53 6.32
C GLN A 27 0.52 10.94 4.92
N GLN A 28 1.47 11.42 4.11
CA GLN A 28 1.79 10.81 2.83
C GLN A 28 2.01 9.33 3.14
N GLN A 29 1.09 8.50 2.65
CA GLN A 29 1.31 7.08 2.53
C GLN A 29 2.67 6.96 1.85
N ALA A 30 3.69 6.53 2.60
CA ALA A 30 4.97 6.18 2.01
C ALA A 30 4.64 5.29 0.80
N PRO A 31 5.23 5.54 -0.39
CA PRO A 31 5.00 4.68 -1.54
C PRO A 31 5.17 3.24 -1.04
N ALA A 32 4.12 2.43 -1.20
CA ALA A 32 4.20 1.02 -0.87
C ALA A 32 5.47 0.52 -1.54
N ALA A 33 6.48 0.16 -0.73
CA ALA A 33 7.79 -0.24 -1.22
C ALA A 33 7.58 -1.19 -2.39
N ASP A 34 8.25 -0.96 -3.52
CA ASP A 34 8.03 -1.65 -4.80
C ASP A 34 7.97 -3.17 -4.59
N PHE A 35 6.77 -3.69 -4.34
CA PHE A 35 6.57 -5.09 -3.97
C PHE A 35 6.50 -5.90 -5.25
N SER A 36 7.46 -6.79 -5.44
CA SER A 36 7.44 -7.76 -6.54
C SER A 36 6.79 -9.05 -6.03
N PRO A 37 5.75 -9.56 -6.69
CA PRO A 37 5.18 -10.85 -6.35
C PRO A 37 6.22 -11.96 -6.38
N PHE A 38 6.20 -12.84 -5.39
CA PHE A 38 7.15 -13.96 -5.27
C PHE A 38 6.44 -15.22 -4.79
N TRP A 39 6.97 -16.36 -5.20
CA TRP A 39 6.47 -17.64 -4.71
C TRP A 39 7.07 -17.92 -3.34
N PHE A 40 6.28 -18.47 -2.43
CA PHE A 40 6.76 -18.88 -1.11
C PHE A 40 6.15 -20.20 -0.64
N ALA A 41 6.86 -20.88 0.26
CA ALA A 41 6.39 -22.07 0.96
C ALA A 41 6.52 -21.90 2.47
N VAL A 42 5.60 -22.51 3.22
CA VAL A 42 5.58 -22.45 4.69
C VAL A 42 6.22 -23.70 5.30
N PRO A 43 6.93 -23.61 6.44
CA PRO A 43 7.56 -24.76 7.09
C PRO A 43 6.59 -25.61 7.93
N VAL A 44 5.50 -24.99 8.39
CA VAL A 44 4.40 -25.61 9.17
C VAL A 44 3.08 -25.05 8.67
N THR A 45 1.96 -25.73 8.95
CA THR A 45 0.64 -25.25 8.54
C THR A 45 0.36 -23.86 9.09
N ARG A 46 -0.01 -22.90 8.23
CA ARG A 46 -0.32 -21.52 8.61
C ARG A 46 -1.75 -21.12 8.25
N PRO A 47 -2.54 -20.54 9.17
CA PRO A 47 -3.84 -20.00 8.81
C PRO A 47 -3.67 -18.76 7.93
N LEU A 48 -4.54 -18.66 6.94
CA LEU A 48 -4.73 -17.49 6.11
C LEU A 48 -6.03 -16.81 6.52
N PHE A 49 -5.99 -15.51 6.78
CA PHE A 49 -7.15 -14.74 7.25
C PHE A 49 -7.76 -13.90 6.12
N ALA A 50 -9.02 -13.51 6.26
CA ALA A 50 -9.65 -12.62 5.30
C ALA A 50 -8.96 -11.25 5.25
N GLU A 51 -8.97 -10.60 4.07
CA GLU A 51 -8.35 -9.28 3.88
C GLU A 51 -9.10 -8.15 4.62
N ASP A 52 -10.34 -8.41 5.04
CA ASP A 52 -11.24 -7.51 5.79
C ASP A 52 -10.86 -7.37 7.28
N GLY A 53 -9.86 -8.12 7.75
CA GLY A 53 -9.39 -8.11 9.13
C GLY A 53 -10.15 -9.05 10.08
N SER A 54 -11.06 -9.88 9.55
CA SER A 54 -11.73 -10.92 10.34
C SER A 54 -10.70 -11.89 10.96
N PRO A 55 -10.84 -12.24 12.25
CA PRO A 55 -9.98 -13.24 12.89
C PRO A 55 -10.32 -14.68 12.44
N SER A 56 -11.31 -14.87 11.58
CA SER A 56 -11.68 -16.19 11.07
C SER A 56 -10.76 -16.60 9.91
N PRO A 57 -10.10 -17.78 9.98
CA PRO A 57 -9.33 -18.29 8.86
C PRO A 57 -10.22 -18.57 7.63
N VAL A 58 -9.74 -18.21 6.44
CA VAL A 58 -10.38 -18.49 5.14
C VAL A 58 -9.72 -19.65 4.39
N ALA A 59 -8.48 -19.97 4.75
CA ALA A 59 -7.71 -21.09 4.22
C ALA A 59 -6.58 -21.47 5.18
N GLU A 60 -5.93 -22.61 4.91
CA GLU A 60 -4.70 -23.01 5.58
C GLU A 60 -3.63 -23.27 4.52
N LEU A 61 -2.44 -22.72 4.74
CA LEU A 61 -1.26 -22.97 3.93
C LEU A 61 -0.55 -24.20 4.48
N ALA A 62 -0.58 -25.30 3.76
CA ALA A 62 0.16 -26.52 4.09
C ALA A 62 1.64 -26.45 3.69
N PRO A 63 2.55 -27.12 4.42
CA PRO A 63 3.94 -27.31 4.01
C PRO A 63 4.07 -28.04 2.67
N GLY A 64 5.17 -27.77 1.95
CA GLY A 64 5.45 -28.40 0.65
C GLY A 64 4.60 -27.87 -0.52
N THR A 65 3.66 -26.96 -0.26
CA THR A 65 2.88 -26.26 -1.29
C THR A 65 3.42 -24.83 -1.47
N TRP A 66 3.52 -24.40 -2.72
CA TRP A 66 3.92 -23.05 -3.09
C TRP A 66 2.70 -22.15 -3.29
N TYR A 67 2.75 -20.97 -2.66
CA TYR A 67 1.72 -19.93 -2.68
C TYR A 67 2.34 -18.62 -3.18
N LEU A 68 1.52 -17.75 -3.77
CA LEU A 68 2.01 -16.49 -4.32
C LEU A 68 1.82 -15.37 -3.30
N ALA A 69 2.90 -14.71 -2.89
CA ALA A 69 2.79 -13.45 -2.16
C ALA A 69 2.58 -12.33 -3.19
N VAL A 70 1.47 -11.59 -3.07
CA VAL A 70 1.06 -10.57 -4.05
C VAL A 70 1.19 -9.14 -3.51
N GLU A 71 1.20 -8.97 -2.19
CA GLU A 71 1.37 -7.68 -1.52
C GLU A 71 1.97 -7.88 -0.12
N GLN A 72 2.66 -6.87 0.40
CA GLN A 72 3.11 -6.83 1.80
C GLN A 72 2.28 -5.83 2.60
N ARG A 73 1.62 -6.31 3.67
CA ARG A 73 0.81 -5.51 4.60
C ARG A 73 1.53 -5.39 5.94
N GLY A 74 2.41 -4.40 6.07
CA GLY A 74 3.25 -4.25 7.24
C GLY A 74 4.20 -5.45 7.39
N ALA A 75 4.03 -6.24 8.46
CA ALA A 75 4.76 -7.49 8.67
C ALA A 75 4.09 -8.72 8.04
N ALA A 76 2.81 -8.60 7.65
CA ALA A 76 2.04 -9.67 7.04
C ALA A 76 2.20 -9.69 5.52
N LEU A 77 1.88 -10.82 4.90
CA LEU A 77 1.85 -10.96 3.45
C LEU A 77 0.44 -11.27 2.99
N LEU A 78 0.02 -10.65 1.90
CA LEU A 78 -1.15 -11.08 1.18
C LEU A 78 -0.76 -12.24 0.28
N ALA A 79 -1.30 -13.42 0.56
CA ALA A 79 -1.05 -14.63 -0.17
C ALA A 79 -2.25 -14.97 -1.05
N GLN A 80 -1.97 -15.46 -2.25
CA GLN A 80 -2.92 -16.09 -3.14
C GLN A 80 -2.61 -17.58 -3.22
N THR A 81 -3.62 -18.40 -2.92
CA THR A 81 -3.57 -19.85 -3.07
C THR A 81 -3.85 -20.24 -4.52
N GLN A 82 -3.47 -21.47 -4.91
CA GLN A 82 -3.57 -21.94 -6.30
C GLN A 82 -5.02 -22.06 -6.81
N ASP A 83 -5.98 -22.16 -5.91
CA ASP A 83 -7.41 -22.15 -6.22
C ASP A 83 -7.99 -20.73 -6.36
N GLY A 84 -7.14 -19.70 -6.26
CA GLY A 84 -7.51 -18.29 -6.43
C GLY A 84 -7.99 -17.60 -5.15
N ARG A 85 -8.08 -18.31 -4.00
CA ARG A 85 -8.39 -17.65 -2.72
C ARG A 85 -7.25 -16.72 -2.32
N ARG A 86 -7.61 -15.55 -1.81
CA ARG A 86 -6.66 -14.57 -1.27
C ARG A 86 -6.91 -14.36 0.20
N GLY A 87 -5.84 -14.11 0.94
CA GLY A 87 -5.94 -13.76 2.33
C GLY A 87 -4.60 -13.31 2.90
N VAL A 88 -4.63 -12.88 4.15
CA VAL A 88 -3.50 -12.33 4.87
C VAL A 88 -2.83 -13.43 5.69
N LEU A 89 -1.56 -13.68 5.40
CA LEU A 89 -0.66 -14.51 6.19
C LEU A 89 0.02 -13.62 7.23
N GLN A 90 -0.38 -13.79 8.49
CA GLN A 90 0.16 -13.03 9.62
C GLN A 90 1.53 -13.55 10.08
N ASP A 91 1.72 -14.87 10.05
CA ASP A 91 2.97 -15.50 10.46
C ASP A 91 3.84 -15.85 9.24
N THR A 92 4.74 -14.93 8.91
CA THR A 92 5.72 -15.08 7.83
C THR A 92 7.03 -15.69 8.31
N SER A 93 7.08 -16.24 9.52
CA SER A 93 8.32 -16.75 10.12
C SER A 93 8.74 -18.05 9.43
N GLY A 94 9.98 -18.07 8.93
CA GLY A 94 10.58 -19.25 8.30
C GLY A 94 10.02 -19.60 6.92
N ILE A 95 9.29 -18.70 6.26
CA ILE A 95 8.85 -18.92 4.88
C ILE A 95 10.06 -19.01 3.94
N GLN A 96 10.01 -19.96 3.01
CA GLN A 96 10.95 -20.05 1.91
C GLN A 96 10.44 -19.18 0.78
N ARG A 97 11.28 -18.39 0.13
CA ARG A 97 10.91 -17.54 -1.02
C ARG A 97 11.70 -17.97 -2.25
N GLY A 98 11.07 -17.93 -3.42
CA GLY A 98 11.66 -18.33 -4.71
C GLY A 98 11.16 -17.48 -5.87
#